data_AF-A0A3N4KJE2-F1
#
_entry.id   AF-A0A3N4KJE2-F1
#
_cell.length_a   1.000
_cell.length_b   1.000
_cell.length_c   1.000
_cell.angle_alpha   90.00
_cell.angle_beta   90.00
_cell.angle_gamma   90.00
#
_symmetry.space_group_name_H-M   'P 1'
#
loop_
_entity.id
_entity.type
_entity.pdbx_description
1 polymer ?
#
loop_
_entity_poly.entity_id
_entity_poly.type
_entity_poly.pdbx_seq_one_letter_code
_entity_poly.pdbx_strand_id
1 'polypeptide(L)'
;MLSTQTLARATARVIARPQQSRIALQARRFASETSKATESTFVKEREAVKHHAAESSELWRKISLYVVPPCLVLSSINAYNLWNEHWEHWKHMPALEERAEYPYQNIRSKNYFWGDGDKTIFWNDSVNYHKRDD
;
A
#
# COMPACT_ATOMS: atom_id res chain seq x y z
N MET A 1 -30.71 -105.15 48.51
CA MET A 1 -31.66 -104.36 49.31
C MET A 1 -31.36 -102.88 49.13
N LEU A 2 -32.41 -102.08 48.97
CA LEU A 2 -32.50 -100.63 49.21
C LEU A 2 -31.86 -99.66 48.19
N SER A 3 -32.75 -99.23 47.27
CA SER A 3 -33.01 -97.84 46.83
C SER A 3 -32.32 -96.72 47.61
N THR A 4 -31.83 -95.71 46.88
CA THR A 4 -32.02 -94.27 47.21
C THR A 4 -31.77 -93.43 45.96
N GLN A 5 -32.82 -92.78 45.45
CA GLN A 5 -32.72 -91.67 44.51
C GLN A 5 -32.27 -90.41 45.28
N THR A 6 -31.53 -89.48 44.65
CA THR A 6 -31.73 -88.04 44.92
C THR A 6 -31.06 -87.11 43.89
N LEU A 7 -31.94 -86.29 43.29
CA LEU A 7 -31.82 -84.87 42.95
C LEU A 7 -30.84 -84.37 41.87
N ALA A 8 -31.45 -84.02 40.73
CA ALA A 8 -30.93 -83.11 39.73
C ALA A 8 -30.73 -81.69 40.28
N ARG A 9 -29.59 -81.07 39.94
CA ARG A 9 -29.34 -79.63 40.14
C ARG A 9 -29.14 -79.00 38.76
N ALA A 10 -30.18 -78.35 38.23
CA ALA A 10 -30.09 -77.58 37.00
C ALA A 10 -29.34 -76.28 37.26
N THR A 11 -28.14 -76.12 36.70
CA THR A 11 -27.43 -74.84 36.65
C THR A 11 -27.78 -74.14 35.34
N ALA A 12 -28.67 -73.15 35.39
CA ALA A 12 -28.87 -72.24 34.27
C ALA A 12 -27.65 -71.30 34.17
N ARG A 13 -26.76 -71.54 33.19
CA ARG A 13 -25.77 -70.52 32.80
C ARG A 13 -26.49 -69.49 31.94
N VAL A 14 -26.69 -68.30 32.50
CA VAL A 14 -27.08 -67.11 31.76
C VAL A 14 -25.97 -66.79 30.76
N ILE A 15 -26.24 -66.99 29.46
CA ILE A 15 -25.36 -66.55 28.39
C ILE A 15 -25.56 -65.03 28.26
N ALA A 16 -24.62 -64.25 28.77
CA ALA A 16 -24.59 -62.81 28.54
C ALA A 16 -24.32 -62.56 27.05
N ARG A 17 -25.35 -62.10 26.31
CA ARG A 17 -25.20 -61.58 24.95
C ARG A 17 -24.54 -60.20 25.04
N PRO A 18 -23.36 -59.96 24.45
CA PRO A 18 -22.85 -58.61 24.35
C PRO A 18 -23.76 -57.81 23.42
N GLN A 19 -24.44 -56.79 23.96
CA GLN A 19 -25.07 -55.74 23.17
C GLN A 19 -23.95 -55.01 22.42
N GLN A 20 -23.77 -55.34 21.14
CA GLN A 20 -22.94 -54.54 20.25
C GLN A 20 -23.55 -53.15 20.15
N SER A 21 -22.94 -52.18 20.84
CA SER A 21 -23.27 -50.78 20.75
C SER A 21 -23.15 -50.33 19.29
N ARG A 22 -24.28 -50.05 18.63
CA ARG A 22 -24.35 -49.50 17.27
C ARG A 22 -23.91 -48.03 17.17
N ILE A 23 -23.11 -47.54 18.12
CA ILE A 23 -22.73 -46.12 18.24
C ILE A 23 -21.22 -45.93 17.99
N ALA A 24 -20.64 -46.72 17.08
CA ALA A 24 -19.23 -46.55 16.69
C ALA A 24 -19.05 -46.37 15.17
N LEU A 25 -20.12 -46.17 14.40
CA LEU A 25 -20.04 -45.97 12.95
C LEU A 25 -20.32 -44.53 12.47
N GLN A 26 -20.72 -43.61 13.37
CA GLN A 26 -21.05 -42.22 12.99
C GLN A 26 -20.05 -41.17 13.47
N ALA A 27 -19.19 -41.49 14.44
CA ALA A 27 -18.20 -40.54 14.98
C ALA A 27 -16.89 -40.44 14.15
N ARG A 28 -16.84 -41.07 12.96
CA ARG A 28 -15.69 -40.96 12.03
C ARG A 28 -16.07 -40.34 10.69
N ARG A 29 -17.03 -39.42 10.67
CA ARG A 29 -17.36 -38.60 9.48
C ARG A 29 -17.03 -37.11 9.66
N PHE A 30 -16.29 -36.76 10.71
CA PHE A 30 -15.80 -35.40 10.95
C PHE A 30 -14.26 -35.30 10.91
N ALA A 31 -13.61 -36.28 10.28
CA ALA A 31 -12.19 -36.20 9.96
C ALA A 31 -12.09 -35.85 8.48
N SER A 32 -11.69 -34.60 8.21
CA SER A 32 -11.15 -34.11 6.95
C SER A 32 -11.78 -34.76 5.72
N GLU A 33 -12.77 -34.07 5.12
CA GLU A 33 -12.79 -34.09 3.66
C GLU A 33 -11.36 -33.78 3.22
N THR A 34 -10.75 -34.81 2.67
CA THR A 34 -9.46 -34.75 2.05
C THR A 34 -9.53 -33.56 1.11
N SER A 35 -8.69 -32.57 1.37
CA SER A 35 -8.45 -31.33 0.63
C SER A 35 -8.01 -31.59 -0.82
N LYS A 36 -8.85 -32.32 -1.55
CA LYS A 36 -8.80 -32.64 -2.97
C LYS A 36 -10.07 -32.17 -3.69
N ALA A 37 -10.98 -31.50 -2.98
CA ALA A 37 -12.09 -30.76 -3.56
C ALA A 37 -11.71 -29.28 -3.48
N THR A 38 -11.47 -28.67 -4.64
CA THR A 38 -10.95 -27.31 -4.84
C THR A 38 -9.53 -27.06 -4.33
N GLU A 39 -8.56 -26.98 -5.24
CA GLU A 39 -7.59 -25.88 -5.14
C GLU A 39 -8.38 -24.63 -4.79
N SER A 40 -8.15 -24.09 -3.59
CA SER A 40 -8.89 -22.95 -3.04
C SER A 40 -8.94 -21.83 -4.08
N THR A 41 -10.15 -21.39 -4.46
CA THR A 41 -10.37 -20.31 -5.43
C THR A 41 -9.48 -19.10 -5.13
N PHE A 42 -9.28 -18.83 -3.85
CA PHE A 42 -8.38 -17.80 -3.34
C PHE A 42 -6.90 -17.97 -3.75
N VAL A 43 -6.38 -19.21 -3.81
CA VAL A 43 -5.01 -19.48 -4.27
C VAL A 43 -4.88 -19.19 -5.77
N LYS A 44 -5.87 -19.60 -6.58
CA LYS A 44 -5.91 -19.30 -8.02
C LYS A 44 -5.98 -17.81 -8.30
N GLU A 45 -6.84 -17.09 -7.57
CA GLU A 45 -6.95 -15.63 -7.67
C GLU A 45 -5.64 -14.95 -7.29
N ARG A 46 -4.98 -15.40 -6.21
CA ARG A 46 -3.66 -14.88 -5.80
C ARG A 46 -2.60 -15.09 -6.88
N GLU A 47 -2.56 -16.25 -7.52
CA GLU A 47 -1.62 -16.53 -8.61
C GLU A 47 -1.91 -15.67 -9.84
N ALA A 48 -3.18 -15.53 -10.21
CA ALA A 48 -3.60 -14.65 -11.31
C ALA A 48 -3.21 -13.19 -11.05
N VAL A 49 -3.43 -12.69 -9.82
CA VAL A 49 -3.01 -11.33 -9.41
C VAL A 49 -1.48 -11.19 -9.47
N LYS A 50 -0.72 -12.18 -9.00
CA LYS A 50 0.75 -12.15 -9.07
C LYS A 50 1.24 -12.08 -10.51
N HIS A 51 0.65 -12.88 -11.41
CA HIS A 51 1.00 -12.86 -12.82
C HIS A 51 0.70 -11.50 -13.46
N HIS A 52 -0.51 -10.98 -13.24
CA HIS A 52 -0.91 -9.68 -13.76
C HIS A 52 -0.04 -8.54 -13.22
N ALA A 53 0.34 -8.59 -11.94
CA ALA A 53 1.24 -7.62 -11.32
C ALA A 53 2.66 -7.68 -11.93
N ALA A 54 3.17 -8.88 -12.22
CA ALA A 54 4.46 -9.04 -12.86
C ALA A 54 4.47 -8.39 -14.27
N GLU A 55 3.45 -8.65 -15.08
CA GLU A 55 3.32 -8.04 -16.41
C GLU A 55 3.12 -6.53 -16.36
N SER A 56 2.25 -6.07 -15.46
CA SER A 56 1.97 -4.63 -15.27
C SER A 56 3.21 -3.87 -14.81
N SER A 57 3.96 -4.43 -13.85
CA SER A 57 5.18 -3.78 -13.35
C SER A 57 6.28 -3.72 -14.42
N GLU A 58 6.41 -4.77 -15.24
CA GLU A 58 7.35 -4.77 -16.36
C GLU A 58 6.97 -3.75 -17.45
N LEU A 59 5.67 -3.61 -17.74
CA LEU A 59 5.17 -2.57 -18.65
C LEU A 59 5.54 -1.17 -18.13
N TRP A 60 5.24 -0.87 -16.86
CA TRP A 60 5.55 0.43 -16.26
C TRP A 60 7.06 0.69 -16.22
N ARG A 61 7.86 -0.33 -15.90
CA ARG A 61 9.33 -0.23 -15.96
C ARG A 61 9.80 0.19 -17.36
N LYS A 62 9.26 -0.41 -18.41
CA LYS A 62 9.60 -0.05 -19.79
C LYS A 62 9.18 1.37 -20.13
N ILE A 63 7.96 1.79 -19.77
CA ILE A 63 7.52 3.17 -20.02
C ILE A 63 8.42 4.17 -19.28
N SER A 64 8.72 3.91 -18.01
CA SER A 64 9.61 4.76 -17.20
C SER A 64 11.03 4.83 -17.74
N LEU A 65 11.54 3.80 -18.40
CA LEU A 65 12.91 3.79 -18.95
C LEU A 65 13.00 4.25 -20.41
N TYR A 66 11.94 4.05 -21.21
CA TYR A 66 12.00 4.32 -22.65
C TYR A 66 11.19 5.55 -23.08
N VAL A 67 10.16 5.94 -22.33
CA VAL A 67 9.30 7.09 -22.69
C VAL A 67 9.63 8.30 -21.84
N VAL A 68 9.75 8.11 -20.52
CA VAL A 68 9.98 9.24 -19.61
C VAL A 68 11.29 9.97 -19.90
N PRO A 69 12.45 9.32 -20.13
CA PRO A 69 13.70 10.05 -20.35
C PRO A 69 13.68 10.91 -21.62
N PRO A 70 13.23 10.43 -22.79
CA PRO A 70 13.05 11.31 -23.95
C PRO A 70 12.11 12.49 -23.70
N CYS A 71 10.98 12.28 -23.02
CA CYS A 71 10.05 13.36 -22.66
C CYS A 71 10.72 14.39 -21.75
N LEU A 72 11.48 13.95 -20.74
CA LEU A 72 12.23 14.83 -19.84
C LEU A 72 13.34 15.60 -20.57
N VAL A 73 14.04 14.97 -21.51
CA VAL A 73 15.06 15.67 -22.31
C VAL A 73 14.42 16.79 -23.13
N LEU A 74 13.32 16.50 -23.82
CA LEU A 74 12.62 17.50 -24.63
C LEU A 74 12.07 18.65 -23.78
N SER A 75 11.44 18.35 -22.63
CA SER A 75 10.93 19.39 -21.74
C SER A 75 12.06 20.21 -21.10
N SER A 76 13.19 19.58 -20.76
CA SER A 76 14.36 20.28 -20.21
C SER A 76 14.97 21.25 -21.22
N ILE A 77 15.06 20.86 -22.50
CA ILE A 77 15.54 21.76 -23.56
C ILE A 77 14.62 22.97 -23.69
N ASN A 78 13.30 22.76 -23.69
CA ASN A 78 12.35 23.86 -23.75
C ASN A 78 12.47 24.79 -22.52
N ALA A 79 12.52 24.22 -21.31
CA ALA A 79 12.68 24.98 -20.08
C ALA A 79 14.00 25.76 -20.05
N TYR A 80 15.09 25.18 -20.58
CA TYR A 80 16.39 25.85 -20.69
C TYR A 80 16.34 27.07 -21.62
N ASN A 81 15.66 26.96 -22.76
CA ASN A 81 15.48 28.09 -23.67
C ASN A 81 14.67 29.21 -23.01
N LEU A 82 13.54 28.88 -22.39
CA LEU A 82 12.71 29.85 -21.65
C LEU A 82 13.48 30.49 -20.49
N TRP A 83 14.33 29.73 -19.79
CA TRP A 83 15.18 30.25 -18.74
C TRP A 83 16.16 31.31 -19.24
N ASN A 84 16.81 31.07 -20.38
CA ASN A 84 17.73 32.04 -20.98
C ASN A 84 16.98 33.31 -21.43
N GLU A 85 15.84 33.15 -22.11
CA GLU A 85 14.97 34.26 -22.52
C GLU A 85 14.49 35.09 -21.31
N HIS A 86 14.10 34.42 -20.22
CA HIS A 86 13.70 35.09 -18.98
C HIS A 86 14.81 35.97 -18.42
N TRP A 87 16.05 35.47 -18.36
CA TRP A 87 17.18 36.25 -17.87
C TRP A 87 17.65 37.33 -18.83
N GLU A 88 17.52 37.12 -20.14
CA GLU A 88 17.74 38.18 -21.12
C GLU A 88 16.72 39.32 -20.94
N HIS A 89 15.43 39.00 -20.78
CA HIS A 89 14.41 40.01 -20.48
C HIS A 89 14.68 40.71 -19.14
N TRP A 90 15.09 39.95 -18.12
CA TRP A 90 15.42 40.50 -16.80
C TRP A 90 16.58 41.52 -16.86
N LYS A 91 17.61 41.27 -17.67
CA LYS A 91 18.75 42.21 -17.85
C LYS A 91 18.34 43.55 -18.46
N HIS A 92 17.25 43.59 -19.23
CA HIS A 92 16.75 44.82 -19.84
C HIS A 92 15.73 45.56 -18.95
N MET A 93 15.33 44.98 -17.83
CA MET A 93 14.43 45.65 -16.89
C MET A 93 15.18 46.72 -16.09
N PRO A 94 14.49 47.80 -15.67
CA PRO A 94 15.09 48.83 -14.82
C PRO A 94 15.60 48.25 -13.49
N ALA A 95 16.52 48.96 -12.83
CA ALA A 95 17.05 48.52 -11.54
C ALA A 95 15.92 48.31 -10.52
N LEU A 96 16.07 47.33 -9.62
CA LEU A 96 15.02 46.97 -8.65
C LEU A 96 14.57 48.17 -7.79
N GLU A 97 15.52 49.04 -7.43
CA GLU A 97 15.29 50.25 -6.65
C GLU A 97 14.44 51.29 -7.39
N GLU A 98 14.48 51.28 -8.73
CA GLU A 98 13.74 52.22 -9.58
C GLU A 98 12.32 51.73 -9.89
N ARG A 99 12.03 50.44 -9.69
CA ARG A 99 10.72 49.86 -10.00
C ARG A 99 9.65 50.37 -9.04
N ALA A 100 8.48 50.71 -9.55
CA ALA A 100 7.37 51.16 -8.70
C ALA A 100 6.92 50.02 -7.77
N GLU A 101 6.93 50.27 -6.47
CA GLU A 101 6.35 49.38 -5.46
C GLU A 101 4.98 49.94 -5.07
N TYR A 102 3.96 49.09 -5.14
CA TYR A 102 2.60 49.48 -4.81
C TYR A 102 2.28 49.16 -3.34
N PRO A 103 1.33 49.87 -2.69
CA PRO A 103 1.03 49.68 -1.27
C PRO A 103 0.56 48.28 -0.87
N TYR A 104 0.12 47.46 -1.83
CA TYR A 104 -0.29 46.08 -1.61
C TYR A 104 0.86 45.07 -1.77
N GLN A 105 2.03 45.51 -2.22
CA GLN A 105 3.23 44.70 -2.33
C GLN A 105 4.04 44.78 -1.04
N ASN A 106 4.80 43.73 -0.74
CA ASN A 106 5.66 43.61 0.45
C ASN A 106 5.05 44.08 1.79
N ILE A 107 3.73 43.96 1.98
CA ILE A 107 3.10 44.33 3.25
C ILE A 107 3.71 43.51 4.40
N ARG A 108 4.08 44.19 5.49
CA ARG A 108 4.51 43.60 6.76
C ARG A 108 3.69 44.19 7.91
N SER A 109 2.72 43.44 8.42
CA SER A 109 1.97 43.81 9.62
C SER A 109 2.72 43.47 10.92
N LYS A 110 3.56 42.42 10.86
CA LYS A 110 4.50 42.01 11.90
C LYS A 110 5.74 41.47 11.22
N ASN A 111 6.90 41.85 11.74
CA ASN A 111 8.18 41.35 11.25
C ASN A 111 8.28 39.83 11.44
N TYR A 112 8.99 39.17 10.52
CA TYR A 112 9.37 37.78 10.68
C TYR A 112 10.23 37.60 11.93
N PHE A 113 10.18 36.42 12.55
CA PHE A 113 10.91 36.13 13.79
C PHE A 113 12.36 35.70 13.56
N TRP A 114 12.85 35.76 12.31
CA TRP A 114 14.19 35.34 11.92
C TRP A 114 14.88 36.42 11.07
N GLY A 115 16.20 36.31 10.94
CA GLY A 115 16.99 37.19 10.10
C GLY A 115 16.85 38.65 10.51
N ASP A 116 16.61 39.52 9.52
CA ASP A 116 16.35 40.95 9.69
C ASP A 116 14.86 41.27 9.93
N GLY A 117 13.99 40.25 9.95
CA GLY A 117 12.56 40.39 10.14
C GLY A 117 11.77 40.81 8.90
N ASP A 118 12.42 40.95 7.74
CA ASP A 118 11.80 41.52 6.53
C ASP A 118 11.80 40.54 5.35
N LYS A 119 12.88 39.78 5.22
CA LYS A 119 13.09 38.82 4.13
C LYS A 119 12.42 37.47 4.40
N THR A 120 11.74 36.95 3.37
CA THR A 120 11.14 35.60 3.40
C THR A 120 12.22 34.51 3.29
N ILE A 121 11.84 33.25 3.55
CA ILE A 121 12.77 32.10 3.46
C ILE A 121 13.33 31.91 2.03
N PHE A 122 12.56 32.29 1.01
CA PHE A 122 12.95 32.19 -0.40
C PHE A 122 13.22 33.59 -1.00
N TRP A 123 13.62 34.55 -0.18
CA TRP A 123 13.99 35.88 -0.64
C TRP A 123 15.29 35.84 -1.44
N ASN A 124 15.30 36.46 -2.62
CA ASN A 124 16.48 36.61 -3.44
C ASN A 124 16.71 38.08 -3.78
N ASP A 125 17.79 38.67 -3.25
CA ASP A 125 18.16 40.07 -3.45
C ASP A 125 18.36 40.45 -4.94
N SER A 126 18.57 39.48 -5.83
CA SER A 126 18.68 39.74 -7.28
C SER A 126 17.33 39.98 -7.98
N VAL A 127 16.22 39.61 -7.34
CA VAL A 127 14.87 39.72 -7.92
C VAL A 127 13.83 40.34 -6.98
N ASN A 128 14.14 40.40 -5.68
CA ASN A 128 13.28 40.96 -4.66
C ASN A 128 13.95 42.18 -4.03
N TYR A 129 13.16 43.24 -3.90
CA TYR A 129 13.54 44.47 -3.22
C TYR A 129 12.31 44.98 -2.47
N HIS A 130 12.53 45.51 -1.27
CA HIS A 130 11.48 46.13 -0.47
C HIS A 130 11.89 47.59 -0.20
N LYS A 131 11.13 48.52 -0.79
CA LYS A 131 11.23 49.95 -0.53
C LYS A 131 10.67 50.22 0.85
N ARG A 132 11.52 50.73 1.71
CA ARG A 132 11.10 51.25 3.00
C ARG A 132 10.69 52.70 2.79
N ASP A 133 9.52 53.05 3.29
CA ASP A 133 9.08 54.43 3.38
C ASP A 133 9.90 55.08 4.52
N ASP A 134 10.97 55.78 4.17
CA ASP A 134 11.69 56.66 5.10
C ASP A 134 10.85 57.92 5.41
#